data_AF-H0SFT5-F1
#
_entry.id   AF-H0SFT5-F1
#
_cell.length_a   1.000
_cell.length_b   1.000
_cell.length_c   1.000
_cell.angle_alpha   90.00
_cell.angle_beta   90.00
_cell.angle_gamma   90.00
#
_symmetry.space_group_name_H-M   'P 1'
#
loop_
_entity.id
_entity.type
_entity.pdbx_description
1 polymer ?
#
loop_
_entity_poly.entity_id
_entity_poly.type
_entity_poly.pdbx_seq_one_letter_code
_entity_poly.pdbx_strand_id
1 'polypeptide(L)'
;MSAAAAGHGTDELAPAAWGERLAGVFREIGDRAVRELPIYHDALEVEAIGFTKVHERTIGIIVTPWFMNVVTPVGQGDVGSTIKIALPAGWFEFTIGDVAGGGRIASCSLFSPMSEFEDMAAARVAAEAALAVMLAAPEDEANAAQASRAVDRRAFLRGTFSERRP
;
A
#
# COMPACT_ATOMS: atom_id res chain seq x y z
N MET A 1 -23.78 -30.86 -9.63
CA MET A 1 -24.11 -29.57 -10.29
C MET A 1 -24.53 -28.58 -9.21
N SER A 2 -24.01 -27.35 -9.30
CA SER A 2 -24.47 -26.12 -8.62
C SER A 2 -24.06 -25.88 -7.15
N ALA A 3 -23.10 -24.98 -6.98
CA ALA A 3 -23.25 -23.71 -6.23
C ALA A 3 -21.96 -22.87 -6.35
N ALA A 4 -21.70 -22.31 -7.54
CA ALA A 4 -20.73 -21.22 -7.72
C ALA A 4 -21.48 -19.91 -7.54
N ALA A 5 -21.65 -19.48 -6.29
CA ALA A 5 -22.27 -18.21 -5.94
C ALA A 5 -21.38 -17.50 -4.91
N ALA A 6 -20.51 -16.61 -5.39
CA ALA A 6 -20.02 -15.41 -4.73
C ALA A 6 -18.71 -14.98 -5.41
N GLY A 7 -18.73 -13.87 -6.15
CA GLY A 7 -17.51 -13.32 -6.75
C GLY A 7 -17.73 -12.11 -7.67
N HIS A 8 -18.95 -11.88 -8.14
CA HIS A 8 -19.25 -10.81 -9.11
C HIS A 8 -19.46 -9.41 -8.49
N GLY A 9 -19.29 -9.23 -7.18
CA GLY A 9 -19.66 -7.97 -6.50
C GLY A 9 -18.53 -6.93 -6.38
N THR A 10 -17.27 -7.30 -6.60
CA THR A 10 -16.12 -6.41 -6.37
C THR A 10 -15.45 -5.90 -7.65
N ASP A 11 -15.72 -6.54 -8.79
CA ASP A 11 -15.07 -6.23 -10.07
C ASP A 11 -15.68 -4.99 -10.77
N GLU A 12 -16.90 -4.61 -10.38
CA GLU A 12 -17.65 -3.49 -10.97
C GLU A 12 -17.49 -2.16 -10.20
N LEU A 13 -16.90 -2.20 -9.01
CA LEU A 13 -16.64 -0.98 -8.24
C LEU A 13 -15.47 -0.19 -8.84
N ALA A 14 -15.62 1.14 -8.87
CA ALA A 14 -14.49 2.01 -9.19
C ALA A 14 -13.32 1.75 -8.21
N PRO A 15 -12.05 1.78 -8.66
CA PRO A 15 -10.89 1.46 -7.83
C PRO A 15 -10.88 2.17 -6.48
N ALA A 16 -11.13 3.48 -6.48
CA ALA A 16 -11.18 4.29 -5.28
C ALA A 16 -12.31 3.86 -4.32
N ALA A 17 -13.49 3.52 -4.85
CA ALA A 17 -14.61 3.04 -4.03
C ALA A 17 -14.32 1.68 -3.39
N TRP A 18 -13.63 0.79 -4.11
CA TRP A 18 -13.17 -0.48 -3.55
C TRP A 18 -12.13 -0.25 -2.45
N GLY A 19 -11.16 0.64 -2.68
CA GLY A 19 -10.15 1.02 -1.70
C GLY A 19 -10.75 1.57 -0.41
N GLU A 20 -11.68 2.53 -0.51
CA GLU A 20 -12.35 3.11 0.67
C GLU A 20 -13.16 2.07 1.45
N ARG A 21 -13.85 1.17 0.74
CA ARG A 21 -14.57 0.07 1.37
C ARG A 21 -13.63 -0.83 2.16
N LEU A 22 -12.48 -1.16 1.57
CA LEU A 22 -11.46 -1.99 2.23
C LEU A 22 -10.82 -1.26 3.42
N ALA A 23 -10.54 0.03 3.30
CA ALA A 23 -10.07 0.86 4.41
C ALA A 23 -11.08 0.88 5.56
N GLY A 24 -12.39 1.00 5.27
CA GLY A 24 -13.44 0.89 6.27
C GLY A 24 -13.38 -0.43 7.06
N VAL A 25 -13.21 -1.55 6.36
CA VAL A 25 -13.06 -2.86 7.00
C VAL A 25 -11.81 -2.93 7.89
N PHE A 26 -10.68 -2.40 7.43
CA PHE A 26 -9.47 -2.36 8.25
C PHE A 26 -9.59 -1.43 9.46
N ARG A 27 -10.32 -0.31 9.38
CA ARG A 27 -10.65 0.52 10.56
C ARG A 27 -11.36 -0.31 11.62
N GLU A 28 -12.40 -1.05 11.22
CA GLU A 28 -13.13 -1.91 12.14
C GLU A 28 -12.28 -3.05 12.73
N ILE A 29 -11.35 -3.60 11.96
CA ILE A 29 -10.39 -4.61 12.45
C ILE A 29 -9.42 -3.98 13.46
N GLY A 30 -8.94 -2.77 13.16
CA GLY A 30 -8.09 -1.97 14.04
C GLY A 30 -8.74 -1.79 15.40
N ASP A 31 -9.96 -1.26 15.41
CA ASP A 31 -10.72 -0.97 16.62
C ASP A 31 -11.04 -2.22 17.46
N ARG A 32 -11.34 -3.36 16.82
CA ARG A 32 -11.80 -4.55 17.53
C ARG A 32 -10.68 -5.45 18.04
N ALA A 33 -9.54 -5.50 17.35
CA ALA A 33 -8.56 -6.58 17.53
C ALA A 33 -7.10 -6.13 17.58
N VAL A 34 -6.74 -5.01 16.94
CA VAL A 34 -5.34 -4.64 16.76
C VAL A 34 -4.91 -3.47 17.64
N ARG A 35 -5.85 -2.63 18.09
CA ARG A 35 -5.57 -1.43 18.89
C ARG A 35 -4.82 -1.70 20.19
N GLU A 36 -5.04 -2.86 20.81
CA GLU A 36 -4.35 -3.25 22.05
C GLU A 36 -2.99 -3.93 21.81
N LEU A 37 -2.59 -4.14 20.54
CA LEU A 37 -1.34 -4.79 20.22
C LEU A 37 -0.17 -3.79 20.21
N PRO A 38 1.05 -4.18 20.64
CA PRO A 38 2.22 -3.30 20.66
C PRO A 38 2.65 -2.77 19.28
N ILE A 39 2.14 -3.36 18.20
CA ILE A 39 2.42 -2.97 16.82
C ILE A 39 1.56 -1.79 16.36
N TYR A 40 0.56 -1.38 17.15
CA TYR A 40 -0.37 -0.32 16.79
C TYR A 40 0.29 1.05 16.99
N HIS A 41 0.29 1.87 15.94
CA HIS A 41 0.85 3.21 15.96
C HIS A 41 -0.26 4.28 16.01
N ASP A 42 -0.53 4.85 17.19
CA ASP A 42 -1.65 5.78 17.42
C ASP A 42 -1.61 7.07 16.57
N ALA A 43 -0.44 7.48 16.05
CA ALA A 43 -0.34 8.66 15.19
C ALA A 43 -0.72 8.38 13.73
N LEU A 44 -0.99 7.12 13.39
CA LEU A 44 -1.43 6.71 12.06
C LEU A 44 -2.90 6.34 12.06
N GLU A 45 -3.50 6.45 10.88
CA GLU A 45 -4.88 6.10 10.61
C GLU A 45 -4.93 5.09 9.45
N VAL A 46 -6.09 4.47 9.26
CA VAL A 46 -6.30 3.57 8.12
C VAL A 46 -6.78 4.37 6.90
N GLU A 47 -6.01 4.30 5.82
CA GLU A 47 -6.24 5.08 4.61
C GLU A 47 -5.99 4.28 3.32
N ALA A 48 -6.82 4.53 2.32
CA ALA A 48 -6.71 3.98 0.98
C ALA A 48 -6.02 4.98 0.05
N ILE A 49 -4.84 4.62 -0.48
CA ILE A 49 -3.99 5.53 -1.25
C ILE A 49 -3.79 4.99 -2.66
N GLY A 50 -3.98 5.88 -3.66
CA GLY A 50 -3.54 5.65 -5.04
C GLY A 50 -4.29 4.54 -5.79
N PHE A 51 -5.51 4.21 -5.39
CA PHE A 51 -6.27 3.15 -6.06
C PHE A 51 -6.55 3.48 -7.53
N THR A 52 -6.04 2.66 -8.44
CA THR A 52 -6.13 2.84 -9.89
C THR A 52 -6.32 1.48 -10.61
N LYS A 53 -6.65 1.52 -11.91
CA LYS A 53 -6.73 0.32 -12.76
C LYS A 53 -5.42 0.11 -13.50
N VAL A 54 -4.83 -1.07 -13.36
CA VAL A 54 -3.59 -1.51 -14.05
C VAL A 54 -3.85 -2.88 -14.64
N HIS A 55 -3.70 -3.03 -15.95
CA HIS A 55 -4.01 -4.28 -16.66
C HIS A 55 -5.39 -4.85 -16.29
N GLU A 56 -6.42 -3.99 -16.27
CA GLU A 56 -7.80 -4.30 -15.87
C GLU A 56 -8.01 -4.70 -14.40
N ARG A 57 -6.97 -4.63 -13.56
CA ARG A 57 -7.04 -4.95 -12.14
C ARG A 57 -6.99 -3.68 -11.30
N THR A 58 -7.81 -3.62 -10.26
CA THR A 58 -7.72 -2.56 -9.25
C THR A 58 -6.50 -2.79 -8.38
N ILE A 59 -5.60 -1.82 -8.31
CA ILE A 59 -4.43 -1.86 -7.43
C ILE A 59 -4.33 -0.55 -6.64
N GLY A 60 -3.97 -0.64 -5.38
CA GLY A 60 -3.75 0.50 -4.50
C GLY A 60 -3.04 0.08 -3.23
N ILE A 61 -2.74 1.04 -2.36
CA ILE A 61 -2.10 0.79 -1.07
C ILE A 61 -3.09 1.04 0.05
N ILE A 62 -3.13 0.12 1.00
CA ILE A 62 -3.76 0.34 2.29
C ILE A 62 -2.66 0.63 3.31
N VAL A 63 -2.71 1.83 3.87
CA VAL A 63 -1.95 2.21 5.05
C VAL A 63 -2.80 1.88 6.27
N THR A 64 -2.21 1.25 7.27
CA THR A 64 -2.81 1.02 8.58
C THR A 64 -1.82 1.42 9.67
N PRO A 65 -2.27 1.57 10.92
CA PRO A 65 -1.37 1.77 12.06
C PRO A 65 -0.36 0.63 12.32
N TRP A 66 -0.48 -0.54 11.68
CA TRP A 66 0.35 -1.70 11.98
C TRP A 66 1.04 -2.33 10.75
N PHE A 67 0.53 -2.11 9.53
CA PHE A 67 1.20 -2.45 8.26
C PHE A 67 0.88 -1.45 7.15
N MET A 68 1.69 -1.46 6.09
CA MET A 68 1.38 -0.86 4.78
C MET A 68 1.50 -1.92 3.69
N ASN A 69 0.39 -2.17 2.98
CA ASN A 69 0.31 -3.23 1.97
C ASN A 69 -0.24 -2.70 0.65
N VAL A 70 0.34 -3.17 -0.45
CA VAL A 70 -0.29 -3.07 -1.78
C VAL A 70 -1.35 -4.16 -1.87
N VAL A 71 -2.54 -3.82 -2.35
CA VAL A 71 -3.68 -4.72 -2.40
C VAL A 71 -4.35 -4.70 -3.76
N THR A 72 -4.91 -5.84 -4.14
CA THR A 72 -5.74 -6.02 -5.33
C THR A 72 -6.85 -7.02 -5.01
N PRO A 73 -8.08 -6.83 -5.53
CA PRO A 73 -9.11 -7.85 -5.41
C PRO A 73 -8.73 -9.08 -6.22
N VAL A 74 -9.15 -10.26 -5.77
CA VAL A 74 -9.03 -11.51 -6.51
C VAL A 74 -10.32 -12.31 -6.37
N GLY A 75 -10.80 -12.88 -7.48
CA GLY A 75 -12.05 -13.66 -7.45
C GLY A 75 -11.90 -15.06 -6.85
N GLN A 76 -10.70 -15.63 -6.88
CA GLN A 76 -10.45 -17.03 -6.51
C GLN A 76 -9.03 -17.26 -6.03
N GLY A 77 -8.82 -18.38 -5.35
CA GLY A 77 -7.54 -18.82 -4.80
C GLY A 77 -7.62 -19.18 -3.32
N ASP A 78 -6.67 -19.99 -2.88
CA ASP A 78 -6.60 -20.48 -1.50
C ASP A 78 -5.94 -19.45 -0.60
N VAL A 79 -6.54 -19.21 0.57
CA VAL A 79 -5.97 -18.31 1.58
C VAL A 79 -4.61 -18.82 2.03
N GLY A 80 -3.61 -17.94 2.08
CA GLY A 80 -2.23 -18.27 2.39
C GLY A 80 -1.40 -18.70 1.17
N SER A 81 -2.03 -18.94 0.01
CA SER A 81 -1.29 -19.15 -1.24
C SER A 81 -0.76 -17.84 -1.79
N THR A 82 0.32 -17.93 -2.57
CA THR A 82 0.94 -16.77 -3.23
C THR A 82 0.66 -16.79 -4.73
N ILE A 83 0.40 -15.63 -5.31
CA ILE A 83 0.21 -15.42 -6.74
C ILE A 83 1.20 -14.37 -7.26
N LYS A 84 1.65 -14.54 -8.50
CA LYS A 84 2.50 -13.56 -9.19
C LYS A 84 1.64 -12.66 -10.06
N ILE A 85 1.79 -11.35 -9.88
CA ILE A 85 1.08 -10.33 -10.64
C ILE A 85 2.09 -9.50 -11.40
N ALA A 86 1.86 -9.33 -12.71
CA ALA A 86 2.64 -8.46 -13.56
C ALA A 86 2.16 -7.01 -13.41
N LEU A 87 3.05 -6.17 -12.89
CA LEU A 87 2.93 -4.71 -12.88
C LEU A 87 3.91 -4.12 -13.91
N PRO A 88 3.75 -2.84 -14.29
CA PRO A 88 4.65 -2.19 -15.23
C PRO A 88 6.14 -2.30 -14.85
N ALA A 89 6.46 -2.25 -13.56
CA ALA A 89 7.84 -2.40 -13.07
C ALA A 89 8.36 -3.85 -13.08
N GLY A 90 7.48 -4.85 -13.16
CA GLY A 90 7.87 -6.26 -13.14
C GLY A 90 6.88 -7.17 -12.43
N TRP A 91 7.34 -8.36 -12.04
CA TRP A 91 6.53 -9.36 -11.36
C TRP A 91 6.65 -9.22 -9.85
N PHE A 92 5.52 -9.15 -9.17
CA PHE A 92 5.44 -9.08 -7.71
C PHE A 92 4.65 -10.26 -7.16
N GLU A 93 5.09 -10.76 -6.01
CA GLU A 93 4.42 -11.84 -5.28
C GLU A 93 3.43 -11.25 -4.28
N PHE A 94 2.17 -11.66 -4.42
CA PHE A 94 1.08 -11.28 -3.53
C PHE A 94 0.54 -12.51 -2.82
N THR A 95 0.31 -12.40 -1.52
CA THR A 95 -0.33 -13.46 -0.73
C THR A 95 -1.83 -13.26 -0.72
N ILE A 96 -2.59 -14.32 -1.00
CA ILE A 96 -4.04 -14.31 -0.96
C ILE A 96 -4.50 -14.35 0.50
N GLY A 97 -5.28 -13.34 0.87
CA GLY A 97 -5.98 -13.22 2.14
C GLY A 97 -7.48 -13.21 1.94
N ASP A 98 -8.21 -13.59 2.98
CA ASP A 98 -9.65 -13.36 3.06
C ASP A 98 -9.89 -12.31 4.16
N VAL A 99 -10.42 -11.16 3.77
CA VAL A 99 -10.75 -10.09 4.70
C VAL A 99 -12.24 -10.15 4.93
N ALA A 100 -12.65 -10.48 6.16
CA ALA A 100 -14.05 -10.53 6.54
C ALA A 100 -14.74 -9.18 6.24
N GLY A 101 -15.73 -9.18 5.35
CA GLY A 101 -16.37 -7.95 4.86
C GLY A 101 -15.63 -7.29 3.70
N GLY A 102 -14.32 -7.48 3.52
CA GLY A 102 -13.52 -6.99 2.37
C GLY A 102 -13.55 -7.90 1.15
N GLY A 103 -13.79 -9.20 1.35
CA GLY A 103 -13.72 -10.24 0.33
C GLY A 103 -12.31 -10.80 0.18
N ARG A 104 -12.11 -11.59 -0.89
CA ARG A 104 -10.81 -12.18 -1.19
C ARG A 104 -9.90 -11.16 -1.87
N ILE A 105 -8.74 -10.94 -1.28
CA ILE A 105 -7.75 -9.97 -1.75
C ILE A 105 -6.39 -10.63 -1.86
N ALA A 106 -5.54 -10.10 -2.71
CA ALA A 106 -4.13 -10.43 -2.70
C ALA A 106 -3.37 -9.21 -2.21
N SER A 107 -2.47 -9.41 -1.25
CA SER A 107 -1.70 -8.34 -0.62
C SER A 107 -0.20 -8.60 -0.70
N CYS A 108 0.57 -7.55 -0.98
CA CYS A 108 2.02 -7.55 -0.91
C CYS A 108 2.43 -6.59 0.22
N SER A 109 3.12 -7.09 1.24
CA SER A 109 3.56 -6.28 2.37
C SER A 109 4.73 -5.40 1.94
N LEU A 110 4.59 -4.08 2.11
CA LEU A 110 5.67 -3.12 1.86
C LEU A 110 6.42 -2.83 3.16
N PHE A 111 5.68 -2.51 4.22
CA PHE A 111 6.24 -2.15 5.51
C PHE A 111 5.48 -2.83 6.66
N SER A 112 6.27 -3.44 7.54
CA SER A 112 5.87 -3.96 8.84
C SER A 112 7.16 -4.06 9.67
N PRO A 113 7.37 -3.22 10.70
CA PRO A 113 6.39 -2.40 11.41
C PRO A 113 6.20 -0.99 10.84
N MET A 114 5.06 -0.37 11.16
CA MET A 114 4.75 1.02 10.81
C MET A 114 5.35 2.06 11.77
N SER A 115 6.10 1.61 12.79
CA SER A 115 6.74 2.46 13.80
C SER A 115 7.87 3.34 13.26
N GLU A 116 8.28 3.13 12.01
CA GLU A 116 9.29 3.96 11.34
C GLU A 116 8.70 5.27 10.79
N PHE A 117 7.38 5.38 10.72
CA PHE A 117 6.70 6.58 10.23
C PHE A 117 6.34 7.51 11.39
N GLU A 118 6.81 8.76 11.32
CA GLU A 118 6.52 9.79 12.32
C GLU A 118 5.03 10.17 12.34
N ASP A 119 4.43 10.32 11.17
CA ASP A 119 3.05 10.74 11.00
C ASP A 119 2.42 10.19 9.71
N MET A 120 1.12 10.49 9.55
CA MET A 120 0.37 10.11 8.35
C MET A 120 0.90 10.76 7.07
N ALA A 121 1.51 11.95 7.14
CA ALA A 121 2.06 12.60 5.96
C ALA A 121 3.27 11.82 5.42
N ALA A 122 4.17 11.40 6.30
CA ALA A 122 5.30 10.54 5.96
C ALA A 122 4.85 9.19 5.38
N ALA A 123 3.86 8.55 6.01
CA ALA A 123 3.30 7.28 5.52
C ALA A 123 2.65 7.43 4.13
N ARG A 124 1.93 8.54 3.88
CA ARG A 124 1.35 8.84 2.56
C ARG A 124 2.41 9.02 1.48
N VAL A 125 3.45 9.81 1.77
CA VAL A 125 4.56 10.04 0.83
C VAL A 125 5.24 8.72 0.46
N ALA A 126 5.49 7.85 1.45
CA ALA A 126 6.09 6.54 1.20
C ALA A 126 5.17 5.62 0.39
N ALA A 127 3.87 5.60 0.70
CA ALA A 127 2.89 4.84 -0.07
C ALA A 127 2.82 5.31 -1.53
N GLU A 128 2.67 6.61 -1.77
CA GLU A 128 2.64 7.18 -3.12
C GLU A 128 3.94 6.89 -3.89
N ALA A 129 5.10 7.01 -3.25
CA ALA A 129 6.38 6.70 -3.86
C ALA A 129 6.50 5.21 -4.23
N ALA A 130 6.12 4.30 -3.33
CA ALA A 130 6.14 2.86 -3.58
C ALA A 130 5.21 2.47 -4.73
N LEU A 131 3.99 3.02 -4.74
CA LEU A 131 3.05 2.78 -5.84
C LEU A 131 3.58 3.32 -7.16
N ALA A 132 4.13 4.54 -7.16
CA ALA A 132 4.71 5.14 -8.37
C ALA A 132 5.84 4.27 -8.94
N VAL A 133 6.71 3.73 -8.10
CA VAL A 133 7.79 2.81 -8.54
C VAL A 133 7.20 1.53 -9.15
N MET A 134 6.20 0.91 -8.52
CA MET A 134 5.59 -0.32 -9.05
C MET A 134 4.84 -0.11 -10.37
N LEU A 135 4.33 1.10 -10.60
CA LEU A 135 3.57 1.48 -11.80
C LEU A 135 4.43 2.16 -12.88
N ALA A 136 5.67 2.53 -12.57
CA ALA A 136 6.62 3.04 -13.54
C ALA A 136 7.16 1.89 -14.40
N ALA A 137 7.30 2.12 -15.71
CA ALA A 137 8.04 1.20 -16.55
C ALA A 137 9.55 1.26 -16.19
N PRO A 138 10.34 0.20 -16.44
CA PRO A 138 11.77 0.18 -16.11
C PRO A 138 12.61 1.29 -16.76
N GLU A 139 12.09 1.98 -17.79
CA GLU A 139 12.73 3.17 -18.38
C GLU A 139 12.52 4.45 -17.54
N ASP A 140 11.44 4.53 -16.76
CA ASP A 140 11.08 5.68 -15.92
C ASP A 140 11.78 5.67 -14.55
N GLU A 141 12.20 4.49 -14.07
CA GLU A 141 12.88 4.33 -12.78
C GLU A 141 14.27 5.00 -12.78
N ALA A 142 14.96 5.01 -13.93
CA ALA A 142 16.20 5.74 -14.12
C ALA A 142 16.00 7.25 -13.94
N ASN A 143 14.87 7.80 -14.38
CA ASN A 143 14.54 9.22 -14.23
C ASN A 143 14.07 9.56 -12.81
N ALA A 144 13.25 8.72 -12.17
CA ALA A 144 12.78 8.94 -10.80
C ALA A 144 13.92 8.84 -9.76
N ALA A 145 14.81 7.84 -9.91
CA ALA A 145 16.00 7.70 -9.08
C ALA A 145 17.03 8.82 -9.33
N GLN A 146 17.00 9.46 -10.49
CA GLN A 146 17.83 10.62 -10.81
C GLN A 146 17.23 11.91 -10.27
N ALA A 147 15.90 12.04 -10.21
CA ALA A 147 15.20 13.14 -9.57
C ALA A 147 15.38 13.14 -8.05
N SER A 148 15.25 11.99 -7.39
CA SER A 148 15.51 11.85 -5.95
C SER A 148 16.97 12.15 -5.60
N ARG A 149 17.92 11.62 -6.37
CA ARG A 149 19.36 11.95 -6.24
C ARG A 149 19.69 13.41 -6.54
N ALA A 150 18.96 14.07 -7.44
CA ALA A 150 19.18 15.49 -7.77
C ALA A 150 18.65 16.43 -6.67
N VAL A 151 17.60 16.03 -5.96
CA VAL A 151 17.07 16.76 -4.79
C VAL A 151 18.00 16.57 -3.59
N ASP A 152 18.53 15.37 -3.37
CA ASP A 152 19.48 15.08 -2.28
C ASP A 152 20.81 15.84 -2.42
N ARG A 153 21.37 15.90 -3.65
CA ARG A 153 22.65 16.60 -3.90
C ARG A 153 22.56 18.12 -3.77
N ARG A 154 21.38 18.72 -4.00
CA ARG A 154 21.16 20.18 -3.85
C ARG A 154 20.86 20.61 -2.42
N ALA A 155 20.48 19.69 -1.54
CA ALA A 155 20.39 19.93 -0.10
C ALA A 155 21.78 19.82 0.57
N PHE A 156 22.65 18.92 0.10
CA PHE A 156 23.95 18.65 0.71
C PHE A 156 25.05 19.69 0.37
N LEU A 157 24.99 20.36 -0.79
CA LEU A 157 25.94 21.45 -1.16
C LEU A 157 25.64 22.80 -0.49
N ARG A 158 24.73 22.86 0.48
CA ARG A 158 24.47 24.03 1.33
C ARG A 158 24.64 23.73 2.83
N GLY A 159 25.46 22.74 3.18
CA GLY A 159 25.86 22.46 4.55
C GLY A 159 26.85 23.50 5.13
N THR A 160 26.34 24.27 6.09
CA THR A 160 26.89 24.54 7.44
C THR A 160 28.24 25.28 7.64
N PHE A 161 28.19 26.41 8.38
CA PHE A 161 28.78 26.51 9.74
C PHE A 161 28.43 27.88 10.38
N SER A 162 27.67 27.89 11.47
CA SER A 162 27.82 28.94 12.48
C SER A 162 27.41 28.39 13.83
N GLU A 163 28.41 27.90 14.55
CA GLU A 163 28.37 27.73 15.99
C GLU A 163 29.19 28.88 16.58
N ARG A 164 28.58 29.69 17.45
CA ARG A 164 29.27 30.32 18.59
C ARG A 164 28.27 30.85 19.60
N ARG A 165 28.23 30.13 20.72
CA ARG A 165 27.69 30.51 22.03
C ARG A 165 28.41 31.76 22.59
N PRO A 166 27.72 32.55 23.41
CA PRO A 166 28.27 32.91 24.73
C PRO A 166 27.45 32.30 25.87
#